data_AF-A0AAJ4RD14-F1
#
_entry.id   AF-A0AAJ4RD14-F1
#
_cell.length_a   1.000
_cell.length_b   1.000
_cell.length_c   1.000
_cell.angle_alpha   90.00
_cell.angle_beta   90.00
_cell.angle_gamma   90.00
#
_symmetry.space_group_name_H-M   'P 1'
#
loop_
_entity.id
_entity.type
_entity.pdbx_description
1 polymer ?
#
loop_
_entity_poly.entity_id
_entity_poly.type
_entity_poly.pdbx_seq_one_letter_code
_entity_poly.pdbx_strand_id
1 'polypeptide(L)'
;MKIINTKLINEIIGYEPNINVGVTSEKLKDIVSNEDRNVDVLDEDLNAKRFYHFIVCDTKRDIKPLFRALRNGGYLISTIDLDDNELYDIGFSALNRIDGLLVVKKVHSWNDW
;
A
#
# COMPACT_ATOMS: atom_id res chain seq x y z
N MET A 1 -9.17 2.33 -19.49
CA MET A 1 -7.98 2.35 -18.62
C MET A 1 -8.24 3.39 -17.54
N LYS A 2 -8.41 3.02 -16.26
CA LYS A 2 -8.58 4.03 -15.19
C LYS A 2 -7.31 4.88 -15.17
N ILE A 3 -7.46 6.19 -15.28
CA ILE A 3 -6.33 7.12 -15.17
C ILE A 3 -5.87 7.06 -13.71
N ILE A 4 -4.62 6.65 -13.48
CA ILE A 4 -4.03 6.64 -12.15
C ILE A 4 -3.79 8.11 -11.78
N ASN A 5 -4.48 8.63 -10.76
CA ASN A 5 -4.24 9.98 -10.26
C ASN A 5 -2.94 10.01 -9.44
N THR A 6 -1.82 10.15 -10.16
CA THR A 6 -0.46 10.15 -9.62
C THR A 6 -0.23 11.25 -8.59
N LYS A 7 -0.84 12.42 -8.81
CA LYS A 7 -0.74 13.56 -7.90
C LYS A 7 -1.39 13.23 -6.56
N LEU A 8 -2.60 12.66 -6.58
CA LEU A 8 -3.33 12.29 -5.37
C LEU A 8 -2.59 11.21 -4.56
N ILE A 9 -2.00 10.20 -5.21
CA ILE A 9 -1.20 9.18 -4.50
C ILE A 9 -0.05 9.85 -3.72
N ASN A 10 0.66 10.79 -4.36
CA ASN A 10 1.75 11.51 -3.74
C ASN A 10 1.30 12.43 -2.60
N GLU A 11 0.12 13.06 -2.73
CA GLU A 11 -0.50 13.87 -1.68
C GLU A 11 -0.91 13.03 -0.47
N ILE A 12 -1.45 11.83 -0.68
CA ILE A 12 -1.83 10.90 0.41
C ILE A 12 -0.59 10.42 1.18
N ILE A 13 0.48 10.07 0.46
CA ILE A 13 1.75 9.64 1.08
C ILE A 13 2.39 10.80 1.85
N GLY A 14 2.25 12.02 1.33
CA GLY A 14 2.81 13.22 1.95
C GLY A 14 4.33 13.33 1.80
N TYR A 15 4.90 14.33 2.47
CA TYR A 15 6.32 14.65 2.41
C TYR A 15 6.91 14.56 3.82
N GLU A 16 7.19 13.34 4.28
CA GLU A 16 8.01 13.13 5.46
C GLU A 16 9.34 12.47 5.05
N PRO A 17 10.46 12.85 5.67
CA PRO A 17 11.74 12.21 5.37
C PRO A 17 11.75 10.76 5.86
N ASN A 18 12.41 9.87 5.11
CA ASN A 18 12.59 8.45 5.43
C ASN A 18 11.29 7.60 5.39
N ILE A 19 10.31 8.00 4.58
CA ILE A 19 9.15 7.15 4.30
C ILE A 19 9.59 5.98 3.41
N ASN A 20 9.52 4.78 3.95
CA ASN A 20 9.56 3.54 3.17
C ASN A 20 8.21 3.26 2.49
N VAL A 21 8.23 3.15 1.16
CA VAL A 21 7.08 2.84 0.32
C VAL A 21 7.34 1.56 -0.48
N GLY A 22 6.44 0.60 -0.38
CA GLY A 22 6.44 -0.57 -1.26
C GLY A 22 5.50 -0.34 -2.44
N VAL A 23 5.87 -0.78 -3.64
CA VAL A 23 4.99 -0.70 -4.82
C VAL A 23 4.92 -2.02 -5.56
N THR A 24 3.79 -2.35 -6.17
CA THR A 24 3.61 -3.65 -6.86
C THR A 24 4.08 -3.67 -8.31
N SER A 25 4.56 -2.54 -8.86
CA SER A 25 5.07 -2.46 -10.23
C SER A 25 6.12 -1.36 -10.38
N GLU A 26 7.02 -1.53 -11.36
CA GLU A 26 8.00 -0.49 -11.75
C GLU A 26 7.31 0.82 -12.16
N LYS A 27 6.15 0.72 -12.82
CA LYS A 27 5.36 1.90 -13.19
C LYS A 27 4.94 2.72 -11.97
N LEU A 28 4.52 2.05 -10.89
CA LEU A 28 4.20 2.74 -9.64
C LEU A 28 5.44 3.32 -8.97
N LYS A 29 6.59 2.66 -9.09
CA LYS A 29 7.86 3.19 -8.58
C LYS A 29 8.17 4.53 -9.22
N ASP A 30 8.10 4.63 -10.55
CA ASP A 30 8.34 5.88 -11.27
C ASP A 30 7.38 7.00 -10.84
N ILE A 31 6.13 6.66 -10.51
CA ILE A 31 5.08 7.60 -10.09
C ILE A 31 5.29 8.11 -8.67
N VAL A 32 5.77 7.25 -7.77
CA VAL A 32 5.83 7.52 -6.32
C VAL A 32 7.22 7.93 -5.85
N SER A 33 8.25 7.68 -6.67
CA SER A 33 9.64 8.04 -6.38
C SER A 33 9.78 9.53 -6.13
N ASN A 34 10.45 9.85 -5.04
CA ASN A 34 10.82 11.19 -4.62
C ASN A 34 12.18 11.09 -3.89
N GLU A 35 13.00 12.14 -3.93
CA GLU A 35 14.36 12.18 -3.37
C GLU A 35 14.40 11.83 -1.87
N ASP A 36 13.31 12.08 -1.13
CA ASP A 36 13.21 11.84 0.31
C ASP A 36 12.60 10.47 0.71
N ARG A 37 12.33 9.59 -0.26
CA ARG A 37 11.61 8.32 -0.05
C ARG A 37 12.43 7.10 -0.44
N ASN A 38 12.28 6.04 0.35
CA ASN A 38 12.80 4.72 0.00
C ASN A 38 11.69 3.94 -0.71
N VAL A 39 11.78 3.77 -2.03
CA VAL A 39 10.74 3.11 -2.83
C VAL A 39 11.24 1.79 -3.41
N ASP A 40 10.62 0.69 -2.97
CA ASP A 40 10.96 -0.67 -3.38
C ASP A 40 9.83 -1.29 -4.20
N VAL A 41 10.18 -1.95 -5.31
CA VAL A 41 9.24 -2.82 -6.02
C VAL A 41 9.16 -4.16 -5.30
N LEU A 42 7.94 -4.53 -4.90
CA LEU A 42 7.68 -5.71 -4.10
C LEU A 42 7.49 -6.94 -4.99
N ASP A 43 8.35 -7.93 -4.81
CA ASP A 43 8.20 -9.26 -5.39
C ASP A 43 7.07 -10.06 -4.72
N GLU A 44 6.84 -11.30 -5.17
CA GLU A 44 5.85 -12.20 -4.57
C GLU A 44 6.33 -12.79 -3.23
N ASP A 45 7.65 -12.88 -3.03
CA ASP A 45 8.31 -13.42 -1.85
C ASP A 45 8.65 -12.33 -0.80
N LEU A 46 7.62 -11.53 -0.48
CA LEU A 46 7.67 -10.46 0.51
C LEU A 46 8.04 -11.00 1.92
N ASN A 47 9.34 -11.08 2.19
CA ASN A 47 9.90 -11.50 3.47
C ASN A 47 9.96 -10.37 4.52
N ALA A 48 9.76 -9.12 4.09
CA ALA A 48 9.77 -7.97 4.98
C ALA A 48 8.53 -7.98 5.89
N LYS A 49 8.74 -8.08 7.21
CA LYS A 49 7.68 -7.89 8.21
C LYS A 49 7.75 -6.46 8.75
N ARG A 50 6.63 -5.71 8.66
CA ARG A 50 6.42 -4.38 9.27
C ARG A 50 7.51 -3.35 8.93
N PHE A 51 7.84 -3.20 7.65
CA PHE A 51 8.87 -2.28 7.18
C PHE A 51 8.33 -1.05 6.46
N TYR A 52 7.20 -1.17 5.76
CA TYR A 52 6.66 -0.10 4.91
C TYR A 52 5.64 0.76 5.64
N HIS A 53 5.70 2.08 5.45
CA HIS A 53 4.66 3.00 5.93
C HIS A 53 3.47 3.00 4.97
N PHE A 54 3.77 2.93 3.67
CA PHE A 54 2.78 2.85 2.60
C PHE A 54 3.11 1.67 1.69
N ILE A 55 2.06 1.02 1.18
CA ILE A 55 2.17 0.13 0.03
C ILE A 55 1.20 0.63 -1.04
N VAL A 56 1.67 0.78 -2.27
CA VAL A 56 0.84 1.15 -3.43
C VAL A 56 0.66 -0.06 -4.33
N CYS A 57 -0.60 -0.39 -4.63
CA CYS A 57 -0.99 -1.59 -5.34
C CYS A 57 -1.73 -1.25 -6.64
N ASP A 58 -1.32 -1.88 -7.75
CA ASP A 58 -1.96 -1.78 -9.07
C ASP A 58 -2.27 -3.13 -9.71
N THR A 59 -1.94 -4.23 -9.05
CA THR A 59 -2.12 -5.59 -9.55
C THR A 59 -2.88 -6.45 -8.55
N LYS A 60 -3.78 -7.31 -9.05
CA LYS A 60 -4.49 -8.26 -8.19
C LYS A 60 -3.48 -9.29 -7.69
N ARG A 61 -3.34 -9.41 -6.37
CA ARG A 61 -2.45 -10.36 -5.70
C ARG A 61 -2.94 -10.68 -4.30
N ASP A 62 -2.35 -11.69 -3.67
CA ASP A 62 -2.60 -11.98 -2.26
C ASP A 62 -2.23 -10.75 -1.41
N ILE A 63 -3.19 -10.28 -0.63
CA ILE A 63 -3.06 -9.09 0.19
C ILE A 63 -2.36 -9.39 1.52
N LYS A 64 -2.35 -10.65 1.99
CA LYS A 64 -1.76 -11.02 3.27
C LYS A 64 -0.25 -10.69 3.35
N PRO A 65 0.59 -10.98 2.34
CA PRO A 65 1.98 -10.53 2.34
C PRO A 65 2.13 -9.01 2.43
N LEU A 66 1.31 -8.24 1.70
CA LEU A 66 1.33 -6.77 1.75
C LEU A 66 0.96 -6.28 3.15
N PHE A 67 -0.08 -6.86 3.75
CA PHE A 67 -0.48 -6.55 5.11
C PHE A 67 0.65 -6.84 6.11
N ARG A 68 1.34 -7.98 5.99
CA ARG A 68 2.47 -8.32 6.87
C ARG A 68 3.64 -7.34 6.72
N ALA A 69 3.89 -6.88 5.49
CA ALA A 69 4.95 -5.93 5.17
C ALA A 69 4.67 -4.50 5.64
N LEU A 70 3.40 -4.10 5.76
CA LEU A 70 3.00 -2.82 6.35
C LEU A 70 3.32 -2.75 7.84
N ARG A 71 3.84 -1.60 8.28
CA ARG A 71 3.94 -1.22 9.70
C ARG A 71 2.54 -1.11 10.31
N ASN A 72 2.45 -1.30 11.63
CA ASN A 72 1.21 -0.99 12.34
C ASN A 72 0.89 0.50 12.17
N GLY A 73 -0.34 0.83 11.79
CA GLY A 73 -0.74 2.18 11.45
C GLY A 73 -0.41 2.62 10.02
N GLY A 74 0.29 1.79 9.24
CA GLY A 74 0.59 2.03 7.82
C GLY A 74 -0.64 1.89 6.92
N TYR A 75 -0.51 2.30 5.66
CA TYR A 75 -1.60 2.37 4.70
C TYR A 75 -1.33 1.56 3.44
N LEU A 76 -2.35 0.88 2.94
CA LEU A 76 -2.39 0.33 1.59
C LEU A 76 -3.22 1.28 0.72
N ILE A 77 -2.64 1.69 -0.41
CA ILE A 77 -3.28 2.52 -1.44
C ILE A 77 -3.40 1.65 -2.69
N SER A 78 -4.62 1.31 -3.09
CA SER A 78 -4.88 0.46 -4.23
C SER A 78 -5.57 1.23 -5.35
N THR A 79 -5.05 1.09 -6.57
CA THR A 79 -5.66 1.63 -7.79
C THR A 79 -6.67 0.66 -8.41
N ILE A 80 -6.77 -0.55 -7.84
CA ILE A 80 -7.74 -1.57 -8.17
C ILE A 80 -8.68 -1.81 -6.99
N ASP A 81 -9.89 -2.27 -7.29
CA ASP A 81 -10.82 -2.70 -6.24
C ASP A 81 -10.36 -4.05 -5.67
N LEU A 82 -10.36 -4.12 -4.33
CA LEU A 82 -10.09 -5.31 -3.54
C LEU A 82 -11.37 -5.71 -2.79
N ASP A 83 -11.45 -6.94 -2.29
CA ASP A 83 -12.60 -7.38 -1.52
C ASP A 83 -12.59 -6.76 -0.11
N ASP A 84 -13.60 -5.94 0.19
CA ASP A 84 -13.71 -5.26 1.48
C ASP A 84 -13.80 -6.26 2.64
N ASN A 85 -14.47 -7.40 2.47
CA ASN A 85 -14.58 -8.41 3.53
C ASN A 85 -13.24 -9.06 3.82
N GLU A 86 -12.46 -9.37 2.78
CA GLU A 86 -11.10 -9.89 2.93
C GLU A 86 -10.21 -8.89 3.66
N LEU A 87 -10.29 -7.61 3.30
CA LEU A 87 -9.51 -6.56 3.95
C LEU A 87 -9.84 -6.42 5.44
N TYR A 88 -11.13 -6.45 5.79
CA TYR A 88 -11.54 -6.42 7.20
C TYR A 88 -11.10 -7.66 7.96
N ASP A 89 -11.25 -8.85 7.38
CA ASP A 89 -10.88 -10.13 8.00
C ASP A 89 -9.37 -10.19 8.31
N ILE A 90 -8.52 -9.67 7.41
CA ILE A 90 -7.07 -9.59 7.60
C ILE A 90 -6.67 -8.54 8.67
N GLY A 91 -7.52 -7.55 8.93
CA GLY A 91 -7.28 -6.52 9.95
C GLY A 91 -6.94 -5.13 9.41
N PHE A 92 -7.29 -4.83 8.16
CA PHE A 92 -7.42 -3.45 7.70
C PHE A 92 -8.70 -2.82 8.24
N SER A 93 -8.70 -1.49 8.33
CA SER A 93 -9.87 -0.69 8.68
C SER A 93 -9.81 0.67 7.99
N ALA A 94 -10.80 1.53 8.27
CA ALA A 94 -10.89 2.87 7.69
C ALA A 94 -10.80 2.85 6.16
N LEU A 95 -11.49 1.91 5.54
CA LEU A 95 -11.58 1.77 4.09
C LEU A 95 -12.22 3.04 3.52
N ASN A 96 -11.49 3.73 2.66
CA ASN A 96 -11.95 4.95 2.02
C ASN A 96 -11.69 4.86 0.52
N ARG A 97 -12.61 5.39 -0.28
CA ARG A 97 -12.51 5.45 -1.74
C ARG A 97 -12.50 6.91 -2.17
N ILE A 98 -11.38 7.36 -2.72
CA ILE A 98 -11.16 8.76 -3.14
C ILE A 98 -10.63 8.76 -4.56
N ASP A 99 -11.39 9.37 -5.48
CA ASP A 99 -11.02 9.49 -6.90
C ASP A 99 -10.57 8.16 -7.55
N GLY A 100 -11.30 7.08 -7.24
CA GLY A 100 -11.00 5.74 -7.76
C GLY A 100 -9.83 5.01 -7.09
N LEU A 101 -9.20 5.61 -6.07
CA LEU A 101 -8.23 4.95 -5.20
C LEU A 101 -8.93 4.38 -3.96
N LEU A 102 -8.60 3.15 -3.61
CA LEU A 102 -8.95 2.53 -2.33
C LEU A 102 -7.79 2.77 -1.35
N VAL A 103 -8.06 3.46 -0.24
CA VAL A 103 -7.08 3.74 0.82
C VAL A 103 -7.54 3.04 2.08
N VAL A 104 -6.69 2.19 2.66
CA VAL A 104 -7.05 1.37 3.82
C VAL A 104 -5.91 1.38 4.83
N LYS A 105 -6.25 1.37 6.13
CA LYS A 105 -5.28 1.48 7.22
C LYS A 105 -5.11 0.14 7.93
N LYS A 106 -3.87 -0.27 8.15
CA LYS A 106 -3.56 -1.40 9.02
C LYS A 106 -3.73 -0.99 10.49
N VAL A 107 -4.66 -1.62 11.20
CA VAL A 107 -4.93 -1.33 12.62
C VAL A 107 -4.67 -2.50 13.56
N HIS A 108 -4.61 -3.71 13.03
CA HIS A 108 -4.26 -4.89 13.81
C HIS A 108 -2.95 -5.52 13.35
N SER A 109 -2.29 -6.24 14.25
CA SER A 109 -1.28 -7.21 13.85
C SER A 109 -1.96 -8.55 13.66
N TRP A 110 -2.10 -9.01 12.42
CA TRP A 110 -2.42 -10.40 12.12
C TRP A 110 -1.28 -11.26 12.69
N ASN A 111 -1.60 -12.06 13.70
CA ASN A 111 -0.71 -13.09 14.21
C ASN A 111 -0.88 -14.30 13.31
N ASP A 112 0.15 -14.59 12.51
CA ASP A 112 0.29 -15.91 11.92
C ASP A 112 0.46 -16.91 13.07
N TRP A 113 -0.57 -17.72 13.32
CA TRP A 113 -0.42 -18.94 14.11
C TRP A 113 -0.03 -20.08 13.17
#